data_AF-A0A926E029-F1
#
_entry.id   AF-A0A926E029-F1
#
_cell.length_a   1.000
_cell.length_b   1.000
_cell.length_c   1.000
_cell.angle_alpha   90.00
_cell.angle_beta   90.00
_cell.angle_gamma   90.00
#
_symmetry.space_group_name_H-M   'P 1'
#
loop_
_entity.id
_entity.type
_entity.pdbx_description
1 polymer ?
#
loop_
_entity_poly.entity_id
_entity_poly.type
_entity_poly.pdbx_seq_one_letter_code
_entity_poly.pdbx_strand_id
1 'polypeptide(L)'
;MKLSKKRWLAGLMAVVMAGCMQITAFAEAPEESQPGENEITVCVTMEKLTLGQGYIIEPTLVKVPKGTQASVVITNLLQEKYPEVVPPYQHTGEITSGFYLSQVYDPDHRDMANIPQFLLDKVGADLNYADAEDEWLGEFDFYNMSGWMYTIGTAEETGDATFPPVGAADWHLNDGEVMRWQYTIYGYGSDLNADNSEWGSESLVNVGDKDALIWQVAELNAAMPREELQTIEAYTNAMAVLTDATSEQARIDEALTALQEGISSYEAQKAAKEQKDHNLKVATTVGIPVLIILIIILIVVMMRKKKAAK
;
A
#
# COMPACT_ATOMS: atom_id res chain seq x y z
N MET A 1 -53.80 -32.31 -16.44
CA MET A 1 -54.04 -33.10 -15.21
C MET A 1 -52.82 -34.00 -14.98
N LYS A 2 -51.92 -33.65 -14.06
CA LYS A 2 -50.70 -34.41 -13.74
C LYS A 2 -50.86 -35.08 -12.37
N LEU A 3 -50.83 -36.41 -12.36
CA LEU A 3 -50.62 -37.31 -11.21
C LEU A 3 -50.08 -38.63 -11.78
N SER A 4 -49.30 -39.49 -11.13
CA SER A 4 -48.27 -39.41 -10.10
C SER A 4 -47.75 -40.86 -9.92
N LYS A 5 -46.50 -41.02 -9.46
CA LYS A 5 -45.99 -42.10 -8.58
C LYS A 5 -45.68 -43.52 -9.13
N LYS A 6 -44.38 -43.83 -9.03
CA LYS A 6 -43.70 -44.90 -8.25
C LYS A 6 -43.65 -46.36 -8.77
N ARG A 7 -42.40 -46.74 -9.09
CA ARG A 7 -41.52 -47.82 -8.53
C ARG A 7 -41.84 -49.30 -8.85
N TRP A 8 -40.78 -50.11 -8.66
CA TRP A 8 -40.59 -51.58 -8.70
C TRP A 8 -39.96 -52.09 -10.02
N LEU A 9 -38.95 -52.96 -10.08
CA LEU A 9 -37.93 -53.51 -9.17
C LEU A 9 -37.03 -54.41 -10.06
N ALA A 10 -35.72 -54.54 -9.75
CA ALA A 10 -34.80 -55.69 -9.98
C ALA A 10 -34.77 -56.41 -11.35
N GLY A 11 -33.66 -56.81 -11.95
CA GLY A 11 -32.29 -56.97 -11.52
C GLY A 11 -31.64 -58.02 -12.44
N LEU A 12 -30.35 -57.90 -12.73
CA LEU A 12 -29.53 -59.06 -13.10
C LEU A 12 -28.05 -58.76 -12.80
N MET A 13 -27.60 -59.29 -11.65
CA MET A 13 -26.21 -59.49 -11.26
C MET A 13 -25.67 -60.75 -11.97
N ALA A 14 -24.52 -60.67 -12.65
CA ALA A 14 -23.20 -61.21 -12.24
C ALA A 14 -22.88 -62.54 -12.98
N VAL A 15 -21.68 -62.83 -13.52
CA VAL A 15 -20.42 -63.20 -12.83
C VAL A 15 -19.31 -63.48 -13.89
N VAL A 16 -18.18 -62.75 -13.87
CA VAL A 16 -16.75 -63.17 -13.62
C VAL A 16 -15.96 -63.69 -14.86
N MET A 17 -14.82 -63.13 -15.27
CA MET A 17 -13.43 -63.28 -14.73
C MET A 17 -12.52 -62.18 -15.34
N ALA A 18 -11.86 -61.33 -14.55
CA ALA A 18 -10.48 -61.48 -14.02
C ALA A 18 -9.37 -61.45 -15.10
N GLY A 19 -8.61 -60.34 -15.15
CA GLY A 19 -7.41 -60.21 -15.98
C GLY A 19 -6.65 -58.89 -15.78
N CYS A 20 -5.79 -58.86 -14.74
CA CYS A 20 -4.64 -57.98 -14.52
C CYS A 20 -4.81 -56.44 -14.69
N MET A 21 -5.10 -55.78 -13.56
CA MET A 21 -4.59 -54.44 -13.28
C MET A 21 -3.06 -54.46 -13.29
N GLN A 22 -2.44 -53.74 -14.22
CA GLN A 22 -1.15 -53.11 -13.97
C GLN A 22 -1.44 -51.62 -13.83
N ILE A 23 -1.59 -51.17 -12.58
CA ILE A 23 -1.48 -49.76 -12.24
C ILE A 23 0.03 -49.48 -12.28
N THR A 24 0.52 -48.97 -13.39
CA THR A 24 1.78 -48.22 -13.35
C THR A 24 1.49 -46.94 -12.59
N ALA A 25 1.82 -46.95 -11.30
CA ALA A 25 1.97 -45.72 -10.54
C ALA A 25 3.12 -44.94 -11.17
N PHE A 26 2.79 -44.03 -12.09
CA PHE A 26 3.66 -42.88 -12.28
C PHE A 26 3.54 -42.09 -10.98
N ALA A 27 4.64 -42.00 -10.24
CA ALA A 27 4.78 -40.96 -9.25
C ALA A 27 4.58 -39.65 -10.02
N GLU A 28 3.46 -38.99 -9.77
CA GLU A 28 3.25 -37.62 -10.22
C GLU A 28 4.38 -36.82 -9.60
N ALA A 29 5.28 -36.31 -10.45
CA ALA A 29 6.30 -35.38 -10.00
C ALA A 29 5.59 -34.25 -9.24
N PRO A 30 6.16 -33.71 -8.14
CA PRO A 30 5.55 -32.58 -7.46
C PRO A 30 5.25 -31.51 -8.51
N GLU A 31 4.00 -31.07 -8.55
CA GLU A 31 3.55 -29.98 -9.41
C GLU A 31 4.48 -28.79 -9.11
N GLU A 32 5.36 -28.44 -10.05
CA GLU A 32 6.17 -27.23 -9.94
C GLU A 32 5.20 -26.05 -9.92
N SER A 33 5.02 -25.44 -8.75
CA SER A 33 4.21 -24.23 -8.58
C SER A 33 4.61 -23.21 -9.63
N GLN A 34 3.62 -22.61 -10.30
CA GLN A 34 3.85 -21.61 -11.34
C GLN A 34 4.74 -20.47 -10.77
N PRO A 35 5.65 -19.86 -11.56
CA PRO A 35 6.41 -18.69 -11.10
C PRO A 35 5.44 -17.58 -10.67
N GLY A 36 5.32 -17.36 -9.35
CA GLY A 36 4.39 -16.40 -8.75
C GLY A 36 3.36 -17.00 -7.78
N GLU A 37 3.15 -18.32 -7.73
CA GLU A 37 2.19 -18.94 -6.78
C GLU A 37 2.66 -18.91 -5.31
N ASN A 38 3.96 -18.75 -5.09
CA ASN A 38 4.58 -18.73 -3.76
C ASN A 38 4.90 -17.32 -3.24
N GLU A 39 4.50 -16.26 -3.95
CA GLU A 39 4.68 -14.88 -3.52
C GLU A 39 3.32 -14.21 -3.29
N ILE A 40 3.27 -13.33 -2.31
CA ILE A 40 2.13 -12.47 -1.99
C ILE A 40 2.59 -11.02 -2.04
N THR A 41 1.65 -10.11 -2.30
CA THR A 41 1.85 -8.68 -2.21
C THR A 41 1.04 -8.13 -1.04
N VAL A 42 1.70 -7.38 -0.18
CA VAL A 42 1.07 -6.66 0.94
C VAL A 42 1.38 -5.17 0.83
N CYS A 43 0.53 -4.33 1.42
CA CYS A 43 0.85 -2.93 1.62
C CYS A 43 1.33 -2.72 3.05
N VAL A 44 2.41 -1.96 3.23
CA VAL A 44 2.97 -1.65 4.56
C VAL A 44 3.10 -0.15 4.76
N THR A 45 2.73 0.31 5.96
CA THR A 45 3.01 1.66 6.45
C THR A 45 3.67 1.61 7.82
N MET A 46 4.44 2.65 8.14
CA MET A 46 4.89 2.93 9.50
C MET A 46 4.67 4.39 9.83
N GLU A 47 3.82 4.65 10.83
CA GLU A 47 3.07 5.88 10.97
C GLU A 47 3.30 6.55 12.33
N LYS A 48 3.51 7.86 12.29
CA LYS A 48 3.67 8.77 13.44
C LYS A 48 2.53 9.78 13.47
N LEU A 49 1.31 9.34 13.15
CA LEU A 49 0.15 10.23 12.98
C LEU A 49 -0.31 10.83 14.31
N THR A 50 -0.20 10.07 15.40
CA THR A 50 -0.47 10.53 16.77
C THR A 50 0.55 11.57 17.25
N LEU A 51 1.73 11.64 16.62
CA LEU A 51 2.72 12.70 16.81
C LEU A 51 2.52 13.88 15.84
N GLY A 52 1.63 13.74 14.85
CA GLY A 52 1.47 14.69 13.75
C GLY A 52 2.66 14.75 12.79
N GLN A 53 3.48 13.69 12.74
CA GLN A 53 4.76 13.68 12.01
C GLN A 53 4.73 12.83 10.72
N GLY A 54 3.56 12.37 10.29
CA GLY A 54 3.42 11.62 9.05
C GLY A 54 4.01 10.20 9.13
N TYR A 55 4.89 9.84 8.20
CA TYR A 55 5.35 8.46 8.00
C TYR A 55 6.85 8.30 8.19
N ILE A 56 7.25 7.19 8.81
CA ILE A 56 8.59 6.60 8.64
C ILE A 56 8.58 5.82 7.30
N ILE A 57 7.62 4.93 7.10
CA ILE A 57 7.40 4.20 5.85
C ILE A 57 6.05 4.66 5.29
N GLU A 58 6.09 5.42 4.19
CA GLU A 58 4.89 5.79 3.42
C GLU A 58 4.25 4.53 2.81
N PRO A 59 2.98 4.57 2.35
CA PRO A 59 2.33 3.41 1.73
C PRO A 59 3.21 2.74 0.68
N THR A 60 3.61 1.50 0.95
CA THR A 60 4.61 0.77 0.16
C THR A 60 4.11 -0.65 -0.12
N LEU A 61 4.09 -1.05 -1.38
CA LEU A 61 3.83 -2.44 -1.77
C LEU A 61 5.09 -3.28 -1.58
N VAL A 62 4.94 -4.42 -0.91
CA VAL A 62 6.04 -5.35 -0.63
C VAL A 62 5.65 -6.72 -1.14
N LYS A 63 6.51 -7.27 -2.01
CA LYS A 63 6.36 -8.64 -2.52
C LYS A 63 7.21 -9.59 -1.69
N VAL A 64 6.60 -10.59 -1.07
CA VAL A 64 7.27 -11.54 -0.16
C VAL A 64 6.78 -12.95 -0.38
N PRO A 65 7.53 -14.00 0.03
CA PRO A 65 7.02 -15.36 0.01
C PRO A 65 5.72 -15.51 0.81
N LYS A 66 4.82 -16.36 0.35
CA LYS A 66 3.59 -16.69 1.07
C LYS A 66 3.92 -17.24 2.46
N GLY A 67 3.22 -16.75 3.48
CA GLY A 67 3.46 -17.11 4.88
C GLY A 67 4.66 -16.39 5.52
N THR A 68 5.18 -15.32 4.88
CA THR A 68 6.14 -14.44 5.56
C THR A 68 5.47 -13.78 6.76
N GLN A 69 6.18 -13.75 7.89
CA GLN A 69 5.68 -13.17 9.13
C GLN A 69 5.69 -11.64 9.06
N ALA A 70 4.71 -11.00 9.71
CA ALA A 70 4.61 -9.54 9.77
C ALA A 70 5.88 -8.87 10.33
N SER A 71 6.51 -9.47 11.35
CA SER A 71 7.78 -9.02 11.93
C SER A 71 8.94 -9.04 10.93
N VAL A 72 9.03 -10.05 10.07
CA VAL A 72 10.07 -10.15 9.04
C VAL A 72 9.90 -9.04 8.02
N VAL A 73 8.66 -8.76 7.59
CA VAL A 73 8.39 -7.72 6.59
C VAL A 73 8.79 -6.34 7.12
N ILE A 74 8.36 -5.97 8.33
CA ILE A 74 8.65 -4.63 8.87
C ILE A 74 10.14 -4.43 9.17
N THR A 75 10.83 -5.45 9.70
CA THR A 75 12.26 -5.34 10.02
C THR A 75 13.12 -5.22 8.76
N ASN A 76 12.76 -5.91 7.67
CA ASN A 76 13.41 -5.75 6.38
C ASN A 76 13.22 -4.33 5.82
N LEU A 77 12.00 -3.79 5.84
CA LEU A 77 11.73 -2.44 5.36
C LEU A 77 12.49 -1.37 6.15
N LEU A 78 12.60 -1.52 7.48
CA LEU A 78 13.39 -0.62 8.30
C LEU A 78 14.88 -0.70 7.95
N GLN A 79 15.41 -1.90 7.70
CA GLN A 79 16.79 -2.09 7.27
C GLN A 79 17.07 -1.51 5.88
N GLU A 80 16.10 -1.60 4.96
CA GLU A 80 16.17 -0.97 3.64
C GLU A 80 16.11 0.55 3.71
N LYS A 81 15.29 1.09 4.63
CA LYS A 81 15.13 2.54 4.82
C LYS A 81 16.38 3.18 5.44
N TYR A 82 17.01 2.51 6.41
CA TYR A 82 18.16 3.00 7.15
C TYR A 82 19.34 2.02 7.06
N PRO A 83 19.97 1.87 5.88
CA PRO A 83 21.03 0.88 5.67
C PRO A 83 22.31 1.17 6.48
N GLU A 84 22.50 2.41 6.93
CA GLU A 84 23.64 2.85 7.74
C GLU A 84 23.49 2.59 9.25
N VAL A 85 22.28 2.28 9.73
CA VAL A 85 21.99 1.97 11.14
C VAL A 85 21.69 0.48 11.27
N VAL A 86 22.38 -0.22 12.17
CA VAL A 86 22.34 -1.70 12.23
C VAL A 86 22.22 -2.22 13.68
N PRO A 87 21.08 -2.86 14.05
CA PRO A 87 19.78 -2.78 13.38
C PRO A 87 19.13 -1.39 13.57
N PRO A 88 18.31 -0.87 12.63
CA PRO A 88 17.57 0.40 12.78
C PRO A 88 16.29 0.25 13.61
N TYR A 89 16.27 -0.73 14.50
CA TYR A 89 15.19 -1.01 15.43
C TYR A 89 15.73 -1.76 16.65
N GLN A 90 15.04 -1.67 17.76
CA GLN A 90 15.27 -2.49 18.95
C GLN A 90 14.04 -3.34 19.23
N HIS A 91 14.26 -4.54 19.72
CA HIS A 91 13.19 -5.47 20.02
C HIS A 91 13.54 -6.39 21.19
N THR A 92 12.52 -7.00 21.77
CA THR A 92 12.67 -8.21 22.58
C THR A 92 12.17 -9.43 21.81
N GLY A 93 12.51 -10.63 22.30
CA GLY A 93 12.29 -11.88 21.58
C GLY A 93 13.14 -11.99 20.31
N GLU A 94 12.75 -12.90 19.42
CA GLU A 94 13.36 -13.11 18.11
C GLU A 94 12.45 -12.54 17.02
N ILE A 95 13.02 -12.14 15.87
CA ILE A 95 12.23 -11.68 14.72
C ILE A 95 11.16 -12.71 14.37
N THR A 96 11.46 -14.00 14.50
CA THR A 96 10.54 -15.09 14.14
C THR A 96 9.81 -15.74 15.32
N SER A 97 9.94 -15.22 16.55
CA SER A 97 9.23 -15.76 17.72
C SER A 97 9.23 -14.78 18.89
N GLY A 98 8.06 -14.44 19.41
CA GLY A 98 7.93 -13.52 20.56
C GLY A 98 8.43 -12.10 20.27
N PHE A 99 8.43 -11.68 19.01
CA PHE A 99 8.89 -10.36 18.59
C PHE A 99 8.05 -9.24 19.22
N TYR A 100 8.72 -8.32 19.90
CA TYR A 100 8.15 -7.08 20.40
C TYR A 100 9.04 -5.91 19.98
N LEU A 101 8.53 -5.00 19.15
CA LEU A 101 9.25 -3.82 18.69
C LEU A 101 9.23 -2.75 19.77
N SER A 102 10.39 -2.50 20.40
CA SER A 102 10.50 -1.51 21.48
C SER A 102 10.91 -0.14 20.96
N GLN A 103 11.77 -0.06 19.94
CA GLN A 103 12.25 1.21 19.40
C GLN A 103 12.52 1.14 17.90
N VAL A 104 12.44 2.28 17.22
CA VAL A 104 12.80 2.45 15.81
C VAL A 104 13.71 3.66 15.67
N TYR A 105 14.74 3.54 14.83
CA TYR A 105 15.60 4.68 14.50
C TYR A 105 14.79 5.73 13.73
N ASP A 106 14.68 6.92 14.29
CA ASP A 106 13.94 8.05 13.75
C ASP A 106 14.48 9.36 14.34
N PRO A 107 15.57 9.93 13.77
CA PRO A 107 16.20 11.13 14.33
C PRO A 107 15.31 12.38 14.28
N ASP A 108 14.22 12.34 13.50
CA ASP A 108 13.28 13.44 13.31
C ASP A 108 12.06 13.37 14.27
N HIS A 109 12.00 12.40 15.20
CA HIS A 109 10.84 12.19 16.07
C HIS A 109 10.59 13.30 17.11
N ARG A 110 11.53 14.24 17.24
CA ARG A 110 11.65 15.16 18.38
C ARG A 110 10.63 16.31 18.36
N ASP A 111 9.97 16.55 17.22
CA ASP A 111 9.04 17.68 17.08
C ASP A 111 7.65 17.35 17.65
N MET A 112 7.37 17.86 18.84
CA MET A 112 6.07 17.72 19.51
C MET A 112 5.04 18.77 19.08
N ALA A 113 5.39 19.71 18.20
CA ALA A 113 4.53 20.85 17.85
C ALA A 113 3.22 20.44 17.17
N ASN A 114 3.17 19.21 16.63
CA ASN A 114 2.07 18.75 15.79
C ASN A 114 1.23 17.64 16.44
N ILE A 115 1.43 17.32 17.72
CA ILE A 115 0.59 16.33 18.42
C ILE A 115 -0.89 16.78 18.32
N PRO A 116 -1.79 15.93 17.81
CA PRO A 116 -3.21 16.26 17.66
C PRO A 116 -3.87 16.71 18.97
N GLN A 117 -4.76 17.71 18.87
CA GLN A 117 -5.36 18.33 20.06
C GLN A 117 -6.12 17.35 20.95
N PHE A 118 -6.79 16.33 20.39
CA PHE A 118 -7.52 15.34 21.17
C PHE A 118 -6.60 14.54 22.11
N LEU A 119 -5.33 14.33 21.71
CA LEU A 119 -4.31 13.71 22.55
C LEU A 119 -3.81 14.68 23.61
N LEU A 120 -3.54 15.94 23.25
CA LEU A 120 -3.17 16.97 24.22
C LEU A 120 -4.24 17.16 25.30
N ASP A 121 -5.53 17.06 24.94
CA ASP A 121 -6.64 17.13 25.87
C ASP A 121 -6.71 15.92 26.81
N LYS A 122 -6.23 14.75 26.34
CA LYS A 122 -6.26 13.49 27.10
C LYS A 122 -5.07 13.34 28.04
N VAL A 123 -3.85 13.55 27.55
CA VAL A 123 -2.61 13.29 28.30
C VAL A 123 -1.92 14.56 28.79
N GLY A 124 -2.15 15.70 28.14
CA GLY A 124 -1.77 17.04 28.59
C GLY A 124 -0.47 17.13 29.41
N ALA A 125 -0.63 17.45 30.70
CA ALA A 125 0.48 17.68 31.62
C ALA A 125 1.33 16.43 31.95
N ASP A 126 0.82 15.24 31.63
CA ASP A 126 1.50 13.96 31.87
C ASP A 126 2.28 13.47 30.63
N LEU A 127 2.32 14.25 29.55
CA LEU A 127 3.19 13.97 28.40
C LEU A 127 4.66 13.94 28.83
N ASN A 128 5.34 12.86 28.46
CA ASN A 128 6.78 12.79 28.53
C ASN A 128 7.39 13.57 27.36
N TYR A 129 8.51 14.22 27.63
CA TYR A 129 9.32 14.84 26.60
C TYR A 129 10.40 13.85 26.22
N ALA A 130 10.41 13.41 24.96
CA ALA A 130 11.51 12.65 24.39
C ALA A 130 12.82 13.44 24.57
N ASP A 131 13.92 12.75 24.86
CA ASP A 131 15.23 13.39 24.97
C ASP A 131 15.60 13.98 23.60
N ALA A 132 15.91 15.28 23.58
CA ALA A 132 16.23 16.00 22.35
C ALA A 132 17.52 15.53 21.67
N GLU A 133 18.33 14.72 22.35
CA GLU A 133 19.51 14.05 21.77
C GLU A 133 19.23 12.61 21.31
N ASP A 134 18.06 12.03 21.63
CA ASP A 134 17.73 10.66 21.24
C ASP A 134 17.39 10.58 19.74
N GLU A 135 17.89 9.55 19.09
CA GLU A 135 17.64 9.25 17.67
C GLU A 135 16.64 8.09 17.52
N TRP A 136 16.13 7.56 18.62
CA TRP A 136 15.26 6.40 18.66
C TRP A 136 13.87 6.79 19.16
N LEU A 137 12.84 6.45 18.40
CA LEU A 137 11.45 6.56 18.83
C LEU A 137 11.01 5.22 19.43
N GLY A 138 10.83 5.23 20.75
CA GLY A 138 10.63 4.07 21.59
C GLY A 138 9.33 4.05 22.37
N GLU A 139 9.07 2.89 22.97
CA GLU A 139 8.07 2.76 24.03
C GLU A 139 8.36 3.75 25.17
N PHE A 140 7.30 4.30 25.74
CA PHE A 140 7.32 5.24 26.87
C PHE A 140 7.85 6.67 26.62
N ASP A 141 8.34 6.98 25.42
CA ASP A 141 8.95 8.28 25.13
C ASP A 141 8.01 9.48 25.27
N PHE A 142 6.73 9.29 24.93
CA PHE A 142 5.73 10.37 24.91
C PHE A 142 4.70 10.25 26.03
N TYR A 143 4.46 9.04 26.53
CA TYR A 143 3.57 8.78 27.65
C TYR A 143 3.85 7.39 28.22
N ASN A 144 3.48 7.11 29.47
CA ASN A 144 3.76 5.80 30.08
C ASN A 144 3.07 4.59 29.41
N MET A 145 2.17 4.82 28.45
CA MET A 145 1.53 3.80 27.62
C MET A 145 1.88 3.95 26.13
N SER A 146 2.83 4.81 25.77
CA SER A 146 3.20 5.04 24.38
C SER A 146 4.07 3.91 23.83
N GLY A 147 3.99 3.65 22.53
CA GLY A 147 4.80 2.63 21.86
C GLY A 147 4.31 2.28 20.47
N TRP A 148 4.87 1.21 19.90
CA TRP A 148 4.54 0.74 18.55
C TRP A 148 3.46 -0.34 18.59
N MET A 149 2.36 -0.10 17.87
CA MET A 149 1.27 -1.06 17.66
C MET A 149 1.21 -1.45 16.19
N TYR A 150 0.70 -2.65 15.88
CA TYR A 150 0.47 -3.06 14.51
C TYR A 150 -0.98 -3.50 14.29
N THR A 151 -1.51 -3.19 13.11
CA THR A 151 -2.84 -3.61 12.66
C THR A 151 -2.74 -4.30 11.31
N ILE A 152 -3.65 -5.24 11.04
CA ILE A 152 -3.75 -5.94 9.76
C ILE A 152 -5.16 -5.79 9.21
N GLY A 153 -5.30 -4.94 8.21
CA GLY A 153 -6.57 -4.63 7.59
C GLY A 153 -7.60 -3.98 8.55
N THR A 154 -8.82 -3.91 8.07
CA THR A 154 -10.00 -3.42 8.79
C THR A 154 -11.04 -4.53 8.98
N ALA A 155 -11.68 -4.56 10.16
CA ALA A 155 -12.71 -5.54 10.46
C ALA A 155 -13.99 -5.23 9.66
N GLU A 156 -14.40 -6.14 8.77
CA GLU A 156 -15.57 -5.93 7.88
C GLU A 156 -16.87 -5.57 8.64
N GLU A 157 -17.06 -6.08 9.85
CA GLU A 157 -18.29 -5.86 10.63
C GLU A 157 -18.37 -4.49 11.29
N THR A 158 -17.23 -3.91 11.67
CA THR A 158 -17.18 -2.68 12.46
C THR A 158 -16.59 -1.50 11.69
N GLY A 159 -15.78 -1.76 10.65
CA GLY A 159 -15.00 -0.74 9.96
C GLY A 159 -13.79 -0.25 10.76
N ASP A 160 -13.45 -0.92 11.87
CA ASP A 160 -12.32 -0.53 12.73
C ASP A 160 -11.02 -1.24 12.32
N ALA A 161 -9.89 -0.61 12.59
CA ALA A 161 -8.59 -1.23 12.40
C ALA A 161 -8.49 -2.54 13.20
N THR A 162 -8.06 -3.62 12.54
CA THR A 162 -7.95 -4.92 13.21
C THR A 162 -6.60 -5.02 13.91
N PHE A 163 -6.62 -4.98 15.25
CA PHE A 163 -5.47 -5.32 16.09
C PHE A 163 -5.36 -6.84 16.22
N PRO A 164 -4.30 -7.48 15.70
CA PRO A 164 -4.17 -8.92 15.82
C PRO A 164 -4.05 -9.36 17.28
N PRO A 165 -4.66 -10.50 17.67
CA PRO A 165 -4.60 -11.03 19.04
C PRO A 165 -3.26 -11.72 19.36
N VAL A 166 -2.26 -11.61 18.47
CA VAL A 166 -0.96 -12.28 18.55
C VAL A 166 0.15 -11.27 18.25
N GLY A 167 1.41 -11.62 18.55
CA GLY A 167 2.56 -10.80 18.15
C GLY A 167 2.84 -10.90 16.65
N ALA A 168 3.57 -9.93 16.09
CA ALA A 168 3.85 -9.86 14.65
C ALA A 168 4.70 -11.03 14.13
N ALA A 169 5.39 -11.77 15.01
CA ALA A 169 6.07 -13.03 14.66
C ALA A 169 5.10 -14.21 14.46
N ASP A 170 3.91 -14.16 15.06
CA ASP A 170 2.92 -15.23 14.96
C ASP A 170 1.88 -14.94 13.87
N TRP A 171 1.82 -13.70 13.35
CA TRP A 171 0.99 -13.34 12.21
C TRP A 171 1.69 -13.63 10.88
N HIS A 172 1.06 -14.48 10.05
CA HIS A 172 1.54 -14.83 8.71
C HIS A 172 0.69 -14.11 7.68
N LEU A 173 1.32 -13.24 6.90
CA LEU A 173 0.63 -12.35 5.99
C LEU A 173 -0.04 -13.10 4.83
N ASN A 174 -1.17 -12.57 4.37
CA ASN A 174 -1.88 -12.99 3.17
C ASN A 174 -1.80 -11.95 2.05
N ASP A 175 -2.02 -12.39 0.81
CA ASP A 175 -2.06 -11.52 -0.35
C ASP A 175 -3.18 -10.48 -0.21
N GLY A 176 -2.88 -9.22 -0.50
CA GLY A 176 -3.84 -8.11 -0.39
C GLY A 176 -3.96 -7.47 0.99
N GLU A 177 -3.24 -7.96 2.01
CA GLU A 177 -3.32 -7.37 3.36
C GLU A 177 -2.63 -6.00 3.44
N VAL A 178 -3.21 -5.11 4.24
CA VAL A 178 -2.61 -3.82 4.62
C VAL A 178 -2.11 -3.91 6.06
N MET A 179 -0.79 -3.93 6.24
CA MET A 179 -0.14 -3.93 7.54
C MET A 179 0.28 -2.50 7.92
N ARG A 180 -0.22 -2.00 9.04
CA ARG A 180 0.11 -0.65 9.52
C ARG A 180 0.79 -0.74 10.88
N TRP A 181 2.03 -0.25 10.96
CA TRP A 181 2.70 -0.02 12.24
C TRP A 181 2.46 1.43 12.67
N GLN A 182 1.83 1.64 13.81
CA GLN A 182 1.34 2.93 14.25
C GLN A 182 1.89 3.25 15.63
N TYR A 183 2.51 4.41 15.79
CA TYR A 183 2.89 4.90 17.11
C TYR A 183 1.63 5.32 17.86
N THR A 184 1.42 4.79 19.06
CA THR A 184 0.37 5.21 19.99
C THR A 184 0.99 6.02 21.12
N ILE A 185 0.29 7.06 21.58
CA ILE A 185 0.61 7.77 22.81
C ILE A 185 -0.22 7.21 23.96
N TYR A 186 -1.51 6.95 23.78
CA TYR A 186 -2.42 6.68 24.89
C TYR A 186 -3.19 5.37 24.78
N GLY A 187 -3.32 4.68 25.92
CA GLY A 187 -4.32 3.63 26.13
C GLY A 187 -4.05 2.35 25.34
N TYR A 188 -2.78 2.09 24.97
CA TYR A 188 -2.39 0.94 24.14
C TYR A 188 -3.18 0.89 22.83
N GLY A 189 -3.22 2.03 22.12
CA GLY A 189 -3.94 2.18 20.86
C GLY A 189 -5.34 2.79 20.96
N SER A 190 -5.77 3.31 22.11
CA SER A 190 -7.07 4.01 22.21
C SER A 190 -7.13 5.25 21.31
N ASP A 191 -6.00 5.88 21.03
CA ASP A 191 -5.83 6.95 20.05
C ASP A 191 -5.71 6.47 18.59
N LEU A 192 -5.76 5.16 18.38
CA LEU A 192 -5.76 4.47 17.09
C LEU A 192 -7.06 3.70 16.84
N ASN A 193 -8.14 4.08 17.54
CA ASN A 193 -9.44 3.42 17.53
C ASN A 193 -9.50 2.03 18.23
N ALA A 194 -8.55 1.69 19.11
CA ALA A 194 -8.67 0.48 19.93
C ALA A 194 -9.65 0.70 21.10
N ASP A 195 -10.67 -0.15 21.21
CA ASP A 195 -11.54 -0.18 22.38
C ASP A 195 -10.98 -1.11 23.47
N ASN A 196 -10.28 -0.52 24.44
CA ASN A 196 -9.79 -1.21 25.63
C ASN A 196 -10.67 -0.90 26.86
N SER A 197 -11.97 -0.64 26.67
CA SER A 197 -12.92 -0.31 27.76
C SER A 197 -12.94 -1.36 28.88
N GLU A 198 -12.78 -2.64 28.55
CA GLU A 198 -12.69 -3.73 29.53
C GLU A 198 -11.51 -3.54 30.50
N TRP A 199 -10.47 -2.82 30.08
CA TRP A 199 -9.25 -2.54 30.85
C TRP A 199 -9.14 -1.05 31.23
N GLY A 200 -10.22 -0.29 31.07
CA GLY A 200 -10.34 1.10 31.53
C GLY A 200 -9.87 2.17 30.54
N SER A 201 -9.65 1.83 29.27
CA SER A 201 -9.28 2.79 28.22
C SER A 201 -10.16 2.64 26.98
N GLU A 202 -11.28 3.37 26.94
CA GLU A 202 -12.13 3.44 25.74
C GLU A 202 -11.39 4.10 24.57
N SER A 203 -11.85 3.81 23.35
CA SER A 203 -11.36 4.49 22.14
C SER A 203 -11.58 6.01 22.25
N LEU A 204 -10.56 6.80 21.86
CA LEU A 204 -10.61 8.26 21.87
C LEU A 204 -11.11 8.85 20.54
N VAL A 205 -11.09 8.05 19.48
CA VAL A 205 -11.30 8.48 18.11
C VAL A 205 -12.17 7.47 17.38
N ASN A 206 -12.91 7.90 16.37
CA ASN A 206 -13.62 7.00 15.48
C ASN A 206 -13.05 7.21 14.07
N VAL A 207 -11.98 6.48 13.77
CA VAL A 207 -11.23 6.63 12.51
C VAL A 207 -11.83 5.68 11.48
N GLY A 208 -12.05 6.16 10.25
CA GLY A 208 -12.53 5.30 9.17
C GLY A 208 -11.46 4.34 8.65
N ASP A 209 -11.91 3.36 7.88
CA ASP A 209 -11.09 2.42 7.14
C ASP A 209 -10.24 3.14 6.08
N LYS A 210 -8.92 3.06 6.22
CA LYS A 210 -7.95 3.69 5.31
C LYS A 210 -7.39 2.72 4.28
N ASP A 211 -7.70 1.43 4.33
CA ASP A 211 -6.96 0.39 3.62
C ASP A 211 -6.97 0.56 2.11
N ALA A 212 -8.15 0.80 1.52
CA ALA A 212 -8.27 0.99 0.08
C ALA A 212 -7.51 2.23 -0.41
N LEU A 213 -7.53 3.32 0.37
CA LEU A 213 -6.79 4.54 0.05
C LEU A 213 -5.28 4.35 0.21
N ILE A 214 -4.84 3.67 1.28
CA ILE A 214 -3.45 3.29 1.52
C ILE A 214 -2.94 2.44 0.34
N TRP A 215 -3.68 1.41 -0.06
CA TRP A 215 -3.31 0.54 -1.16
C TRP A 215 -3.17 1.31 -2.47
N GLN A 216 -4.16 2.16 -2.79
CA GLN A 216 -4.11 2.94 -4.03
C GLN A 216 -2.91 3.90 -4.05
N VAL A 217 -2.58 4.52 -2.92
CA VAL A 217 -1.39 5.38 -2.80
C VAL A 217 -0.11 4.55 -2.95
N ALA A 218 -0.04 3.34 -2.39
CA ALA A 218 1.11 2.46 -2.51
C ALA A 218 1.37 2.02 -3.96
N GLU A 219 0.31 1.72 -4.73
CA GLU A 219 0.41 1.46 -6.17
C GLU A 219 1.00 2.65 -6.93
N LEU A 220 0.55 3.85 -6.61
CA LEU A 220 1.05 5.08 -7.23
C LEU A 220 2.52 5.36 -6.87
N ASN A 221 2.89 5.15 -5.60
CA ASN A 221 4.27 5.27 -5.12
C ASN A 221 5.20 4.29 -5.83
N ALA A 222 4.72 3.09 -6.17
CA ALA A 222 5.49 2.10 -6.93
C ALA A 222 5.57 2.44 -8.44
N ALA A 223 4.55 3.11 -8.99
CA ALA A 223 4.43 3.36 -10.42
C ALA A 223 5.08 4.67 -10.90
N MET A 224 5.16 5.69 -10.04
CA MET A 224 5.57 7.05 -10.42
C MET A 224 6.58 7.65 -9.43
N PRO A 225 7.51 8.50 -9.90
CA PRO A 225 8.43 9.19 -9.00
C PRO A 225 7.68 10.20 -8.12
N ARG A 226 8.14 10.35 -6.87
CA ARG A 226 7.55 11.27 -5.88
C ARG A 226 7.35 12.69 -6.40
N GLU A 227 8.34 13.22 -7.14
CA GLU A 227 8.27 14.57 -7.71
C GLU A 227 7.09 14.75 -8.67
N GLU A 228 6.74 13.70 -9.41
CA GLU A 228 5.59 13.70 -10.32
C GLU A 228 4.28 13.62 -9.53
N LEU A 229 4.20 12.68 -8.57
CA LEU A 229 3.03 12.49 -7.70
C LEU A 229 2.67 13.77 -6.93
N GLN A 230 3.67 14.49 -6.43
CA GLN A 230 3.46 15.76 -5.71
C GLN A 230 2.88 16.88 -6.58
N THR A 231 2.90 16.76 -7.91
CA THR A 231 2.20 17.70 -8.80
C THR A 231 0.72 17.39 -8.97
N ILE A 232 0.26 16.22 -8.53
CA ILE A 232 -1.11 15.75 -8.65
C ILE A 232 -1.86 16.14 -7.38
N GLU A 233 -2.72 17.15 -7.47
CA GLU A 233 -3.49 17.68 -6.33
C GLU A 233 -4.25 16.57 -5.59
N ALA A 234 -4.89 15.66 -6.33
CA ALA A 234 -5.63 14.54 -5.76
C ALA A 234 -4.74 13.59 -4.93
N TYR A 235 -3.48 13.37 -5.35
CA TYR A 235 -2.52 12.59 -4.58
C TYR A 235 -2.12 13.31 -3.29
N THR A 236 -1.81 14.62 -3.36
CA THR A 236 -1.47 15.39 -2.16
C THR A 236 -2.64 15.47 -1.17
N ASN A 237 -3.88 15.54 -1.67
CA ASN A 237 -5.08 15.48 -0.84
C ASN A 237 -5.27 14.09 -0.21
N ALA A 238 -5.08 13.02 -0.97
CA ALA A 238 -5.12 11.65 -0.43
C ALA A 238 -4.11 11.46 0.70
N MET A 239 -2.87 11.92 0.52
CA MET A 239 -1.85 11.90 1.56
C MET A 239 -2.27 12.70 2.79
N ALA A 240 -2.85 13.90 2.61
CA ALA A 240 -3.33 14.72 3.72
C ALA A 240 -4.45 14.02 4.53
N VAL A 241 -5.39 13.35 3.86
CA VAL A 241 -6.45 12.55 4.50
C VAL A 241 -5.87 11.36 5.24
N LEU A 242 -4.89 10.66 4.65
CA LEU A 242 -4.22 9.53 5.28
C LEU A 242 -3.42 9.95 6.52
N THR A 243 -2.76 11.11 6.50
CA THR A 243 -1.98 11.63 7.64
C THR A 243 -2.81 12.21 8.78
N ASP A 244 -4.08 12.52 8.53
CA ASP A 244 -4.98 12.95 9.59
C ASP A 244 -5.43 11.74 10.42
N ALA A 245 -5.01 11.72 11.69
CA ALA A 245 -5.31 10.67 12.64
C ALA A 245 -6.81 10.52 12.95
N THR A 246 -7.65 11.47 12.54
CA THR A 246 -9.09 11.53 12.85
C THR A 246 -9.99 11.46 11.62
N SER A 247 -9.44 11.18 10.44
CA SER A 247 -10.24 11.09 9.21
C SER A 247 -11.40 10.10 9.33
N GLU A 248 -12.61 10.60 9.13
CA GLU A 248 -13.85 9.82 9.07
C GLU A 248 -14.01 9.12 7.71
N GLN A 249 -14.78 8.02 7.67
CA GLN A 249 -14.98 7.20 6.47
C GLN A 249 -15.41 8.00 5.24
N ALA A 250 -16.37 8.91 5.39
CA ALA A 250 -16.88 9.69 4.25
C ALA A 250 -15.77 10.52 3.58
N ARG A 251 -14.87 11.11 4.37
CA ARG A 251 -13.73 11.88 3.84
C ARG A 251 -12.69 10.97 3.18
N ILE A 252 -12.50 9.76 3.69
CA ILE A 252 -11.61 8.76 3.10
C ILE A 252 -12.15 8.27 1.75
N ASP A 253 -13.44 7.96 1.67
CA ASP A 253 -14.11 7.53 0.44
C ASP A 253 -14.09 8.63 -0.63
N GLU A 254 -14.35 9.89 -0.24
CA GLU A 254 -14.22 11.05 -1.10
C GLU A 254 -12.79 11.21 -1.63
N ALA A 255 -11.79 11.04 -0.77
CA ALA A 255 -10.38 11.14 -1.16
C ALA A 255 -9.96 10.02 -2.12
N LEU A 256 -10.43 8.78 -1.89
CA LEU A 256 -10.19 7.66 -2.79
C LEU A 256 -10.80 7.91 -4.18
N THR A 257 -12.05 8.35 -4.21
CA THR A 257 -12.75 8.69 -5.47
C THR A 257 -12.00 9.79 -6.21
N ALA A 258 -11.66 10.88 -5.51
CA ALA A 258 -10.92 12.00 -6.08
C ALA A 258 -9.52 11.58 -6.57
N LEU A 259 -8.84 10.68 -5.87
CA LEU A 259 -7.55 10.13 -6.28
C LEU A 259 -7.67 9.38 -7.61
N GLN A 260 -8.64 8.47 -7.73
CA GLN A 260 -8.85 7.67 -8.95
C GLN A 260 -9.19 8.55 -10.16
N GLU A 261 -10.06 9.54 -9.98
CA GLU A 261 -10.41 10.51 -11.03
C GLU A 261 -9.22 11.41 -11.38
N GLY A 262 -8.48 11.87 -10.38
CA GLY A 262 -7.32 12.74 -10.52
C GLY A 262 -6.19 12.09 -11.31
N ILE A 263 -5.88 10.82 -11.02
CA ILE A 263 -4.88 10.03 -11.75
C ILE A 263 -5.32 9.79 -13.20
N SER A 264 -6.57 9.39 -13.41
CA SER A 264 -7.11 9.20 -14.76
C SER A 264 -7.00 10.49 -15.61
N SER A 265 -7.30 11.64 -15.01
CA SER A 265 -7.16 12.95 -15.65
C SER A 265 -5.71 13.31 -15.94
N TYR A 266 -4.81 13.05 -14.99
CA TYR A 266 -3.38 13.29 -15.14
C TYR A 266 -2.78 12.49 -16.30
N GLU A 267 -3.06 11.19 -16.36
CA GLU A 267 -2.58 10.31 -17.43
C GLU A 267 -3.09 10.74 -18.82
N ALA A 268 -4.37 11.12 -18.91
CA ALA A 268 -4.95 11.62 -20.15
C ALA A 268 -4.26 12.91 -20.62
N GLN A 269 -3.95 13.83 -19.70
CA GLN A 269 -3.23 15.07 -20.01
C GLN A 269 -1.78 14.80 -20.44
N LYS A 270 -1.09 13.89 -19.75
CA LYS A 270 0.27 13.46 -20.07
C LYS A 270 0.34 12.86 -21.47
N ALA A 271 -0.55 11.91 -21.79
CA ALA A 271 -0.62 11.29 -23.12
C ALA A 271 -0.95 12.32 -24.22
N ALA A 272 -1.86 13.26 -23.97
CA ALA A 272 -2.19 14.32 -24.93
C ALA A 272 -1.00 15.25 -25.20
N LYS A 273 -0.21 15.57 -24.16
CA LYS A 273 1.00 16.39 -24.29
C LYS A 273 2.07 15.66 -25.10
N GLU A 274 2.31 14.38 -24.81
CA GLU A 274 3.27 13.55 -25.54
C GLU A 274 2.91 13.42 -27.03
N GLN A 275 1.63 13.20 -27.34
CA GLN A 275 1.16 13.17 -28.72
C GLN A 275 1.36 14.50 -29.44
N LYS A 276 1.08 15.62 -28.76
CA LYS A 276 1.29 16.97 -29.31
C LYS A 276 2.77 17.23 -29.59
N ASP A 277 3.66 16.84 -28.67
CA ASP A 277 5.11 17.01 -28.80
C ASP A 277 5.66 16.12 -29.93
N HIS A 278 5.17 14.89 -30.06
CA HIS A 278 5.49 14.00 -31.17
C HIS A 278 5.08 14.63 -32.52
N ASN A 279 3.83 15.11 -32.63
CA ASN A 279 3.33 15.75 -33.84
C ASN A 279 4.17 16.99 -34.22
N LEU A 280 4.59 17.78 -33.23
CA LEU A 280 5.45 18.95 -33.45
C LEU A 280 6.85 18.54 -33.94
N LYS A 281 7.44 17.49 -33.38
CA LYS A 281 8.72 16.93 -33.84
C LYS A 281 8.63 16.40 -35.28
N VAL A 282 7.56 15.69 -35.64
CA VAL A 282 7.36 15.18 -37.02
C VAL A 282 7.19 16.34 -38.00
N ALA A 283 6.38 17.34 -37.66
CA ALA A 283 6.16 18.51 -38.52
C ALA A 283 7.46 19.28 -38.80
N THR A 284 8.30 19.46 -37.77
CA THR A 284 9.58 20.16 -37.89
C THR A 284 10.65 19.34 -38.62
N THR A 285 10.69 18.02 -38.40
CA THR A 285 11.73 17.14 -38.98
C THR A 285 11.43 16.70 -40.42
N VAL A 286 10.15 16.52 -40.78
CA VAL A 286 9.74 15.98 -42.09
C VAL A 286 8.99 17.03 -42.92
N GLY A 287 8.07 17.78 -42.31
CA GLY A 287 7.19 18.71 -43.03
C GLY A 287 7.92 19.93 -43.59
N ILE A 288 8.78 20.58 -42.79
CA ILE A 288 9.51 21.77 -43.20
C ILE A 288 10.51 21.48 -44.33
N PRO A 289 11.36 20.43 -44.27
CA PRO A 289 12.28 20.11 -45.36
C PRO A 289 11.58 19.79 -46.68
N VAL A 290 10.47 19.04 -46.65
CA VAL A 290 9.69 18.71 -47.85
C VAL A 290 9.07 19.95 -48.49
N LEU A 291 8.55 20.88 -47.67
CA LEU A 291 8.01 22.15 -48.16
C LEU A 291 9.10 23.02 -48.82
N ILE A 292 10.29 23.08 -48.21
CA ILE A 292 11.44 23.79 -48.80
C ILE A 292 11.82 23.18 -50.16
N ILE A 293 11.88 21.85 -50.26
CA ILE A 293 12.18 21.15 -51.52
C ILE A 293 11.12 21.47 -52.58
N LEU A 294 9.84 21.42 -52.23
CA LEU A 294 8.74 21.76 -53.15
C LEU A 294 8.82 23.21 -53.64
N ILE A 295 9.13 24.17 -52.76
CA ILE A 295 9.33 25.58 -53.13
C ILE A 295 10.50 25.72 -54.09
N ILE A 296 11.64 25.06 -53.83
CA ILE A 296 12.81 25.07 -54.72
C ILE A 296 12.43 24.51 -56.10
N ILE A 297 11.72 23.37 -56.15
CA ILE A 297 11.24 22.78 -57.41
C ILE A 297 10.34 23.77 -58.16
N LEU A 298 9.40 24.42 -57.47
CA LEU A 298 8.49 25.39 -58.08
C LEU A 298 9.24 26.59 -58.68
N ILE A 299 10.21 27.13 -57.96
CA ILE A 299 11.07 28.23 -58.42
C ILE A 299 11.84 27.81 -59.68
N VAL A 300 12.45 26.62 -59.68
CA VAL A 300 13.18 26.09 -60.85
C VAL A 300 12.26 25.94 -62.07
N VAL A 301 11.05 25.42 -61.89
CA VAL A 301 10.05 25.28 -62.96
C VAL A 301 9.64 26.66 -63.51
N MET A 302 9.38 27.63 -62.63
CA MET A 302 9.05 29.00 -63.04
C MET A 302 10.20 29.67 -63.80
N MET A 303 11.45 29.50 -63.36
CA MET A 303 12.63 30.02 -64.05
C MET A 303 12.79 29.41 -65.44
N ARG A 304 12.56 28.10 -65.59
CA ARG A 304 12.59 27.41 -66.91
C ARG A 304 11.50 27.91 -67.85
N LYS A 305 10.27 28.08 -67.37
CA LYS A 305 9.17 28.65 -68.18
C LYS A 305 9.47 30.09 -68.64
N LYS A 306 10.06 30.92 -67.78
CA LYS A 306 10.44 32.30 -68.11
C LYS A 306 11.56 32.38 -69.16
N LYS A 307 12.45 31.39 -69.19
CA LYS A 307 13.54 31.28 -70.18
C LYS A 307 13.07 30.77 -71.55
N ALA A 308 11.98 29.98 -71.58
CA ALA A 308 11.37 29.48 -72.82
C ALA A 308 10.40 30.46 -73.48
N ALA A 309 9.99 31.53 -72.78
CA ALA A 309 9.12 32.58 -73.28
C ALA A 309 9.88 33.82 -73.82
N LYS A 310 11.21 33.72 -73.95
CA LYS A 310 12.12 34.72 -74.52
C LYS A 310 12.76 34.14 -75.77
#